data_AF-A0A7K7RAS2-F1
#
_entry.id   AF-A0A7K7RAS2-F1
#
_cell.length_a   1.000
_cell.length_b   1.000
_cell.length_c   1.000
_cell.angle_alpha   90.00
_cell.angle_beta   90.00
_cell.angle_gamma   90.00
#
_symmetry.space_group_name_H-M   'P 1'
#
loop_
_entity.id
_entity.type
_entity.pdbx_description
1 polymer ?
#
loop_
_entity_poly.entity_id
_entity_poly.type
_entity_poly.pdbx_seq_one_letter_code
_entity_poly.pdbx_strand_id
1 'polypeptide(L)'
;PCYLRDWEMQVHFKIHGQGKKNLNGDGFAIWYTKDRMQPGPVFGSKDNFLGLGVFVDTYPNEEKQQETPIPFFPLRQRVFPYISAMVNNGSLTYDHDRDGRPTELGGCTAMVRNLNHDTFLVIRYVKRRLTVSSPGIKPWNEPGFDFWDLRLPPAEFPAFLPLFPDNHDIISLKLYQLTVERTPEEEKRDREVFLPVVDNLRLP
;
A
#
# COMPACT_ATOMS: atom_id res chain seq x y z
N PRO A 1 -4.75 -15.45 10.55
CA PRO A 1 -5.71 -14.95 9.52
C PRO A 1 -6.73 -13.95 10.07
N CYS A 2 -6.86 -12.79 9.42
CA CYS A 2 -7.86 -11.75 9.65
C CYS A 2 -9.09 -12.01 8.78
N TYR A 3 -10.23 -12.25 9.43
CA TYR A 3 -11.53 -12.52 8.79
C TYR A 3 -12.46 -11.30 8.78
N LEU A 4 -11.93 -10.12 9.14
CA LEU A 4 -12.71 -8.88 9.16
C LEU A 4 -13.05 -8.47 7.73
N ARG A 5 -14.34 -8.20 7.47
CA ARG A 5 -14.82 -7.74 6.16
C ARG A 5 -14.60 -6.24 5.96
N ASP A 6 -14.78 -5.48 7.03
CA ASP A 6 -14.51 -4.05 7.08
C ASP A 6 -13.56 -3.79 8.24
N TRP A 7 -12.47 -3.13 7.90
CA TRP A 7 -11.41 -2.88 8.86
C TRP A 7 -10.67 -1.59 8.57
N GLU A 8 -10.05 -1.07 9.61
CA GLU A 8 -9.12 0.04 9.55
C GLU A 8 -7.84 -0.35 10.29
N MET A 9 -6.71 -0.28 9.59
CA MET A 9 -5.39 -0.44 10.17
C MET A 9 -4.77 0.94 10.35
N GLN A 10 -4.46 1.30 11.58
CA GLN A 10 -3.68 2.50 11.90
C GLN A 10 -2.25 2.08 12.23
N VAL A 11 -1.31 2.59 11.43
CA VAL A 11 0.12 2.31 11.54
C VAL A 11 0.79 3.57 12.06
N HIS A 12 1.34 3.49 13.27
CA HIS A 12 2.24 4.51 13.79
C HIS A 12 3.66 4.09 13.43
N PHE A 13 4.35 4.90 12.64
CA PHE A 13 5.69 4.59 12.17
C PHE A 13 6.60 5.80 12.29
N LYS A 14 7.90 5.60 12.07
CA LYS A 14 8.88 6.68 11.91
C LYS A 14 9.95 6.26 10.92
N ILE A 15 10.21 7.11 9.94
CA ILE A 15 11.35 6.94 9.01
C ILE A 15 12.38 7.99 9.34
N HIS A 16 13.59 7.57 9.69
CA HIS A 16 14.67 8.49 10.00
C HIS A 16 16.04 7.97 9.64
N GLY A 17 16.94 8.89 9.31
CA GLY A 17 18.32 8.54 8.97
C GLY A 17 19.17 9.75 8.66
N GLN A 18 20.49 9.54 8.75
CA GLN A 18 21.52 10.56 8.56
C GLN A 18 21.89 10.76 7.08
N GLY A 19 21.41 9.88 6.19
CA GLY A 19 21.66 9.96 4.75
C GLY A 19 21.18 11.27 4.14
N LYS A 20 22.08 11.96 3.43
CA LYS A 20 21.79 13.18 2.65
C LYS A 20 21.27 12.82 1.26
N LYS A 21 20.19 13.50 0.84
CA LYS A 21 19.55 13.59 -0.49
C LYS A 21 19.28 12.27 -1.26
N ASN A 22 20.27 11.39 -1.47
CA ASN A 22 20.17 10.18 -2.32
C ASN A 22 20.83 8.91 -1.70
N LEU A 23 21.18 8.93 -0.41
CA LEU A 23 21.69 7.75 0.34
C LEU A 23 20.68 7.37 1.42
N ASN A 24 19.45 7.17 1.01
CA ASN A 24 18.26 6.86 1.79
C ASN A 24 17.45 5.82 1.00
N GLY A 25 16.55 5.11 1.66
CA GLY A 25 15.80 4.04 1.00
C GLY A 25 15.79 2.73 1.78
N ASP A 26 15.06 1.72 1.30
CA ASP A 26 14.09 1.86 0.19
C ASP A 26 12.70 2.27 0.69
N GLY A 27 12.40 2.03 1.96
CA GLY A 27 11.08 2.29 2.54
C GLY A 27 10.60 1.08 3.31
N PHE A 28 9.29 0.97 3.51
CA PHE A 28 8.67 -0.23 4.08
C PHE A 28 7.33 -0.53 3.44
N ALA A 29 6.80 -1.73 3.70
CA ALA A 29 5.51 -2.17 3.19
C ALA A 29 4.61 -2.70 4.30
N ILE A 30 3.32 -2.40 4.21
CA ILE A 30 2.26 -3.02 5.02
C ILE A 30 1.53 -4.02 4.14
N TRP A 31 1.49 -5.25 4.61
CA TRP A 31 0.98 -6.38 3.86
C TRP A 31 -0.35 -6.86 4.42
N TYR A 32 -1.27 -7.23 3.52
CA TYR A 32 -2.45 -8.04 3.82
C TYR A 32 -2.47 -9.20 2.83
N THR A 33 -1.79 -10.30 3.17
CA THR A 33 -1.43 -11.38 2.23
C THR A 33 -1.71 -12.77 2.79
N LYS A 34 -1.94 -13.73 1.89
CA LYS A 34 -2.20 -15.13 2.25
C LYS A 34 -0.97 -15.80 2.87
N ASP A 35 0.19 -15.61 2.25
CA ASP A 35 1.45 -16.15 2.74
C ASP A 35 2.12 -15.19 3.73
N ARG A 36 2.89 -15.75 4.67
CA ARG A 36 3.59 -15.00 5.74
C ARG A 36 5.04 -15.44 5.86
N MET A 37 5.87 -14.56 6.40
CA MET A 37 7.27 -14.85 6.75
C MET A 37 8.13 -15.41 5.60
N GLN A 38 7.78 -15.08 4.34
CA GLN A 38 8.61 -15.37 3.18
C GLN A 38 9.41 -14.11 2.80
N PRO A 39 10.74 -14.10 3.03
CA PRO A 39 11.56 -12.97 2.63
C PRO A 39 11.68 -12.87 1.11
N GLY A 40 11.99 -11.68 0.61
CA GLY A 40 12.19 -11.47 -0.82
C GLY A 40 12.51 -10.03 -1.18
N PRO A 41 12.51 -9.71 -2.49
CA PRO A 41 13.00 -8.44 -2.99
C PRO A 41 12.03 -7.27 -2.77
N VAL A 42 10.76 -7.52 -2.46
CA VAL A 42 9.73 -6.48 -2.38
C VAL A 42 9.66 -5.94 -0.95
N PHE A 43 10.43 -4.89 -0.66
CA PHE A 43 10.53 -4.29 0.68
C PHE A 43 10.77 -5.34 1.79
N GLY A 44 11.61 -6.33 1.49
CA GLY A 44 11.96 -7.44 2.40
C GLY A 44 11.01 -8.64 2.40
N SER A 45 9.93 -8.61 1.61
CA SER A 45 8.96 -9.71 1.47
C SER A 45 9.00 -10.34 0.07
N LYS A 46 8.43 -11.54 -0.06
CA LYS A 46 8.35 -12.26 -1.34
C LYS A 46 7.63 -11.44 -2.41
N ASP A 47 8.10 -11.60 -3.64
CA ASP A 47 7.36 -11.19 -4.83
C ASP A 47 6.21 -12.15 -5.13
N ASN A 48 5.38 -11.84 -6.13
CA ASN A 48 4.24 -12.65 -6.57
C ASN A 48 3.33 -13.02 -5.37
N PHE A 49 3.08 -12.04 -4.50
CA PHE A 49 2.23 -12.20 -3.33
C PHE A 49 0.75 -12.32 -3.74
N LEU A 50 -0.03 -12.96 -2.87
CA LEU A 50 -1.48 -13.05 -3.03
C LEU A 50 -2.12 -12.19 -1.93
N GLY A 51 -2.58 -10.99 -2.31
CA GLY A 51 -3.22 -10.04 -1.40
C GLY A 51 -2.99 -8.59 -1.80
N LEU A 52 -2.91 -7.72 -0.78
CA LEU A 52 -2.65 -6.29 -0.88
C LEU A 52 -1.28 -5.96 -0.28
N GLY A 53 -0.50 -5.15 -0.98
CA GLY A 53 0.67 -4.46 -0.45
C GLY A 53 0.45 -2.95 -0.50
N VAL A 54 0.73 -2.26 0.61
CA VAL A 54 0.77 -0.79 0.69
C VAL A 54 2.22 -0.39 0.97
N PHE A 55 2.85 0.28 0.02
CA PHE A 55 4.27 0.63 0.05
C PHE A 55 4.44 2.08 0.45
N VAL A 56 5.34 2.34 1.39
CA VAL A 56 5.84 3.67 1.72
C VAL A 56 7.26 3.73 1.19
N ASP A 57 7.38 4.18 -0.06
CA ASP A 57 8.63 4.21 -0.80
C ASP A 57 9.33 5.55 -0.60
N THR A 58 10.61 5.50 -0.28
CA THR A 58 11.41 6.69 0.07
C THR A 58 12.50 6.99 -0.95
N TYR A 59 12.69 6.13 -1.95
CA TYR A 59 13.76 6.26 -2.92
C TYR A 59 13.20 6.16 -4.35
N PRO A 60 13.42 7.17 -5.21
CA PRO A 60 13.04 7.06 -6.62
C PRO A 60 14.04 6.17 -7.37
N ASN A 61 13.67 4.93 -7.67
CA ASN A 61 14.46 4.03 -8.51
C ASN A 61 14.33 4.36 -10.00
N GLU A 62 13.16 4.84 -10.44
CA GLU A 62 12.94 5.20 -11.84
C GLU A 62 13.83 6.41 -12.21
N GLU A 63 14.85 6.20 -13.06
CA GLU A 63 15.53 7.32 -13.71
C GLU A 63 14.46 8.17 -14.41
N LYS A 64 14.58 9.52 -14.37
CA LYS A 64 13.62 10.45 -15.00
C LYS A 64 13.55 10.24 -16.53
N GLN A 65 13.01 9.13 -16.98
CA GLN A 65 12.75 8.83 -18.36
C GLN A 65 11.50 9.61 -18.74
N GLN A 66 11.59 10.31 -19.87
CA GLN A 66 10.48 11.00 -20.50
C GLN A 66 9.52 9.94 -21.03
N GLU A 67 8.71 9.35 -20.16
CA GLU A 67 7.64 8.48 -20.59
C GLU A 67 6.60 9.32 -21.35
N THR A 68 6.23 8.85 -22.55
CA THR A 68 5.19 9.45 -23.38
C THR A 68 3.82 9.29 -22.71
N PRO A 69 3.07 10.38 -22.45
CA PRO A 69 1.76 10.32 -21.79
C PRO A 69 0.82 9.31 -22.44
N ILE A 70 0.33 8.33 -21.68
CA ILE A 70 -0.79 7.49 -22.11
C ILE A 70 -2.07 8.32 -21.94
N PRO A 71 -2.90 8.49 -22.98
CA PRO A 71 -4.02 9.45 -22.97
C PRO A 71 -5.08 9.23 -21.88
N PHE A 72 -5.13 8.05 -21.26
CA PHE A 72 -6.09 7.71 -20.20
C PHE A 72 -5.54 7.81 -18.77
N PHE A 73 -4.21 7.92 -18.59
CA PHE A 73 -3.58 8.13 -17.29
C PHE A 73 -2.54 9.24 -17.45
N PRO A 74 -2.81 10.49 -16.99
CA PRO A 74 -1.79 11.52 -17.04
C PRO A 74 -0.58 11.04 -16.25
N LEU A 75 0.57 10.87 -16.91
CA LEU A 75 1.83 10.51 -16.28
C LEU A 75 2.24 11.65 -15.35
N ARG A 76 1.74 11.61 -14.12
CA ARG A 76 2.17 12.54 -13.08
C ARG A 76 3.53 12.06 -12.60
N GLN A 77 4.53 12.89 -12.79
CA GLN A 77 5.83 12.69 -12.18
C GLN A 77 5.64 12.51 -10.67
N ARG A 78 6.07 11.35 -10.16
CA ARG A 78 6.01 11.07 -8.72
C ARG A 78 7.05 11.92 -8.00
N VAL A 79 6.64 12.44 -6.86
CA VAL A 79 7.54 13.10 -5.91
C VAL A 79 7.65 12.18 -4.71
N PHE A 80 8.87 11.79 -4.36
CA PHE A 80 9.17 10.89 -3.25
C PHE A 80 9.44 11.67 -1.95
N PRO A 81 9.12 11.10 -0.77
CA PRO A 81 8.56 9.76 -0.57
C PRO A 81 7.12 9.61 -1.11
N TYR A 82 6.80 8.40 -1.58
CA TYR A 82 5.58 8.08 -2.29
C TYR A 82 4.88 6.88 -1.65
N ILE A 83 3.59 7.01 -1.36
CA ILE A 83 2.78 5.92 -0.84
C ILE A 83 1.95 5.36 -1.98
N SER A 84 2.05 4.06 -2.23
CA SER A 84 1.29 3.38 -3.28
C SER A 84 0.66 2.09 -2.78
N ALA A 85 -0.33 1.57 -3.51
CA ALA A 85 -0.91 0.27 -3.25
C ALA A 85 -0.88 -0.62 -4.50
N MET A 86 -0.64 -1.92 -4.29
CA MET A 86 -0.71 -2.96 -5.31
C MET A 86 -1.55 -4.12 -4.79
N VAL A 87 -2.40 -4.65 -5.66
CA VAL A 87 -3.12 -5.91 -5.42
C VAL A 87 -2.60 -6.94 -6.38
N ASN A 88 -2.33 -8.11 -5.85
CA ASN A 88 -1.71 -9.19 -6.60
C ASN A 88 -2.44 -10.50 -6.28
N ASN A 89 -2.70 -11.28 -7.32
CA ASN A 89 -3.31 -12.60 -7.24
C ASN A 89 -2.25 -13.73 -7.20
N GLY A 90 -0.97 -13.37 -7.25
CA GLY A 90 0.18 -14.27 -7.32
C GLY A 90 0.84 -14.36 -8.70
N SER A 91 0.34 -13.64 -9.72
CA SER A 91 0.95 -13.65 -11.07
C SER A 91 1.73 -12.38 -11.42
N LEU A 92 1.51 -11.28 -10.68
CA LEU A 92 2.19 -10.02 -10.96
C LEU A 92 3.52 -9.95 -10.21
N THR A 93 4.46 -9.23 -10.78
CA THR A 93 5.80 -8.97 -10.24
C THR A 93 5.87 -7.50 -9.86
N TYR A 94 6.41 -7.19 -8.67
CA TYR A 94 6.70 -5.81 -8.31
C TYR A 94 7.98 -5.34 -9.03
N ASP A 95 7.83 -4.39 -9.96
CA ASP A 95 8.95 -3.83 -10.71
C ASP A 95 9.69 -2.76 -9.87
N HIS A 96 10.74 -3.18 -9.15
CA HIS A 96 11.52 -2.30 -8.27
C HIS A 96 12.23 -1.18 -9.04
N ASP A 97 12.69 -1.43 -10.27
CA ASP A 97 13.40 -0.42 -11.08
C ASP A 97 12.48 0.73 -11.53
N ARG A 98 11.15 0.51 -11.47
CA ARG A 98 10.12 1.50 -11.78
C ARG A 98 9.17 1.75 -10.61
N ASP A 99 9.63 1.55 -9.38
CA ASP A 99 8.87 1.86 -8.16
C ASP A 99 7.44 1.25 -8.16
N GLY A 100 7.29 0.03 -8.70
CA GLY A 100 6.02 -0.70 -8.81
C GLY A 100 4.97 -0.08 -9.76
N ARG A 101 5.37 0.87 -10.60
CA ARG A 101 4.46 1.69 -11.43
C ARG A 101 3.54 0.94 -12.39
N PRO A 102 3.98 -0.11 -13.09
CA PRO A 102 3.09 -0.85 -13.99
C PRO A 102 1.90 -1.52 -13.29
N THR A 103 2.01 -1.77 -11.98
CA THR A 103 1.04 -2.53 -11.17
C THR A 103 0.45 -1.70 -10.04
N GLU A 104 0.64 -0.39 -10.04
CA GLU A 104 0.03 0.50 -9.06
C GLU A 104 -1.49 0.59 -9.25
N LEU A 105 -2.24 0.46 -8.15
CA LEU A 105 -3.68 0.78 -8.13
C LEU A 105 -3.96 2.26 -7.90
N GLY A 106 -3.18 2.87 -7.01
CA GLY A 106 -3.22 4.29 -6.71
C GLY A 106 -2.13 4.65 -5.72
N GLY A 107 -1.84 5.94 -5.65
CA GLY A 107 -0.74 6.44 -4.84
C GLY A 107 -0.77 7.95 -4.65
N CYS A 108 0.03 8.42 -3.72
CA CYS A 108 0.15 9.82 -3.37
C CYS A 108 1.54 10.15 -2.79
N THR A 109 2.00 11.37 -3.02
CA THR A 109 3.22 11.89 -2.38
C THR A 109 2.96 12.13 -0.89
N ALA A 110 3.89 11.69 -0.05
CA ALA A 110 3.82 11.86 1.39
C ALA A 110 5.20 12.20 1.98
N MET A 111 5.36 13.40 2.52
CA MET A 111 6.62 13.83 3.13
C MET A 111 6.75 13.25 4.55
N VAL A 112 7.15 11.99 4.66
CA VAL A 112 7.10 11.22 5.93
C VAL A 112 8.48 10.94 6.57
N ARG A 113 9.57 11.36 5.93
CA ARG A 113 10.95 11.10 6.38
C ARG A 113 11.50 12.23 7.24
N ASN A 114 12.21 11.90 8.32
CA ASN A 114 12.91 12.83 9.21
C ASN A 114 12.00 13.93 9.80
N LEU A 115 10.73 13.59 10.06
CA LEU A 115 9.80 14.48 10.73
C LEU A 115 10.07 14.56 12.24
N ASN A 116 9.84 15.74 12.80
CA ASN A 116 10.00 16.03 14.23
C ASN A 116 8.74 15.74 15.06
N HIS A 117 7.74 15.11 14.45
CA HIS A 117 6.47 14.73 15.04
C HIS A 117 6.10 13.31 14.59
N ASP A 118 5.09 12.73 15.23
CA ASP A 118 4.64 11.37 14.98
C ASP A 118 3.97 11.24 13.59
N THR A 119 4.26 10.13 12.90
CA THR A 119 3.73 9.84 11.57
C THR A 119 2.77 8.65 11.59
N PHE A 120 1.61 8.82 10.95
CA PHE A 120 0.55 7.81 10.95
C PHE A 120 0.11 7.49 9.53
N LEU A 121 -0.12 6.21 9.24
CA LEU A 121 -0.75 5.74 8.02
C LEU A 121 -2.05 5.03 8.40
N VAL A 122 -3.15 5.42 7.78
CA VAL A 122 -4.46 4.79 7.96
C VAL A 122 -4.83 4.08 6.67
N ILE A 123 -4.99 2.77 6.76
CA ILE A 123 -5.41 1.90 5.66
C ILE A 123 -6.80 1.38 6.01
N ARG A 124 -7.79 1.78 5.24
CA ARG A 124 -9.19 1.44 5.50
C ARG A 124 -9.76 0.66 4.34
N TYR A 125 -10.37 -0.48 4.63
CA TYR A 125 -11.08 -1.29 3.66
C TYR A 125 -12.52 -1.47 4.13
N VAL A 126 -13.47 -0.89 3.39
CA VAL A 126 -14.90 -0.92 3.71
C VAL A 126 -15.70 -1.09 2.44
N LYS A 127 -16.65 -2.04 2.42
CA LYS A 127 -17.52 -2.28 1.24
C LYS A 127 -16.75 -2.29 -0.10
N ARG A 128 -15.64 -3.05 -0.18
CA ARG A 128 -14.77 -3.14 -1.37
C ARG A 128 -14.06 -1.85 -1.79
N ARG A 129 -14.05 -0.84 -0.92
CA ARG A 129 -13.33 0.41 -1.13
C ARG A 129 -12.09 0.43 -0.24
N LEU A 130 -10.93 0.59 -0.86
CA LEU A 130 -9.66 0.84 -0.17
C LEU A 130 -9.42 2.34 -0.12
N THR A 131 -9.12 2.84 1.06
CA THR A 131 -8.76 4.23 1.29
C THR A 131 -7.46 4.27 2.09
N VAL A 132 -6.50 5.04 1.61
CA VAL A 132 -5.22 5.24 2.30
C VAL A 132 -5.01 6.72 2.58
N SER A 133 -4.74 7.06 3.83
CA SER A 133 -4.52 8.43 4.27
C SER A 133 -3.38 8.51 5.28
N SER A 134 -2.71 9.66 5.31
CA SER A 134 -1.71 10.01 6.32
C SER A 134 -1.87 11.50 6.66
N PRO A 135 -1.72 11.89 7.94
CA PRO A 135 -1.62 13.29 8.31
C PRO A 135 -0.51 13.97 7.52
N GLY A 136 -0.78 15.14 6.95
CA GLY A 136 0.20 15.92 6.18
C GLY A 136 0.22 15.69 4.66
N ILE A 137 -0.47 14.67 4.14
CA ILE A 137 -0.68 14.50 2.68
C ILE A 137 -1.75 15.49 2.19
N LYS A 138 -2.86 15.53 2.92
CA LYS A 138 -4.02 16.41 2.74
C LYS A 138 -4.62 16.71 4.12
N PRO A 139 -5.56 17.69 4.25
CA PRO A 139 -6.36 17.80 5.46
C PRO A 139 -6.96 16.44 5.81
N TRP A 140 -7.08 16.10 7.10
CA TRP A 140 -7.51 14.77 7.59
C TRP A 140 -8.78 14.19 6.91
N ASN A 141 -9.59 15.05 6.31
CA ASN A 141 -10.86 14.71 5.66
C ASN A 141 -10.71 14.22 4.21
N GLU A 142 -9.54 14.30 3.60
CA GLU A 142 -9.30 13.81 2.24
C GLU A 142 -8.27 12.69 2.23
N PRO A 143 -8.57 11.54 1.59
CA PRO A 143 -7.60 10.49 1.46
C PRO A 143 -6.48 10.87 0.52
N GLY A 144 -5.31 10.26 0.73
CA GLY A 144 -4.20 10.37 -0.22
C GLY A 144 -4.58 9.75 -1.56
N PHE A 145 -5.18 8.56 -1.52
CA PHE A 145 -5.87 7.94 -2.63
C PHE A 145 -7.01 7.02 -2.15
N ASP A 146 -7.97 6.82 -3.03
CA ASP A 146 -9.09 5.90 -2.82
C ASP A 146 -9.37 5.08 -4.07
N PHE A 147 -9.76 3.83 -3.87
CA PHE A 147 -9.96 2.87 -4.94
C PHE A 147 -11.18 1.99 -4.65
N TRP A 148 -12.07 1.84 -5.63
CA TRP A 148 -13.32 1.09 -5.52
C TRP A 148 -13.24 -0.29 -6.20
N ASP A 149 -14.26 -1.11 -5.96
CA ASP A 149 -14.41 -2.46 -6.52
C ASP A 149 -13.20 -3.38 -6.33
N LEU A 150 -12.50 -3.21 -5.20
CA LEU A 150 -11.45 -4.10 -4.76
C LEU A 150 -12.04 -5.25 -3.96
N ARG A 151 -11.75 -6.48 -4.34
CA ARG A 151 -12.04 -7.68 -3.56
C ARG A 151 -10.76 -8.23 -2.94
N LEU A 152 -10.78 -8.39 -1.62
CA LEU A 152 -9.72 -9.06 -0.86
C LEU A 152 -10.27 -10.30 -0.14
N PRO A 153 -9.68 -11.49 -0.32
CA PRO A 153 -10.03 -12.67 0.48
C PRO A 153 -9.46 -12.52 1.91
N PRO A 154 -9.98 -13.28 2.89
CA PRO A 154 -9.37 -13.32 4.22
C PRO A 154 -7.87 -13.65 4.15
N ALA A 155 -7.05 -12.81 4.77
CA ALA A 155 -5.59 -12.88 4.71
C ALA A 155 -4.95 -12.54 6.05
N GLU A 156 -3.63 -12.60 6.15
CA GLU A 156 -2.89 -12.19 7.36
C GLU A 156 -2.28 -10.80 7.16
N PHE A 157 -2.01 -10.07 8.26
CA PHE A 157 -1.15 -8.89 8.21
C PHE A 157 0.26 -9.29 8.65
N PRO A 158 1.17 -9.70 7.74
CA PRO A 158 2.51 -10.03 8.15
C PRO A 158 3.31 -8.75 8.45
N ALA A 159 4.05 -8.78 9.56
CA ALA A 159 5.02 -7.74 9.88
C ALA A 159 6.36 -8.11 9.23
N PHE A 160 6.92 -7.19 8.44
CA PHE A 160 8.29 -7.26 7.96
C PHE A 160 8.95 -5.90 8.13
N LEU A 161 10.19 -5.92 8.62
CA LEU A 161 11.04 -4.75 8.70
C LEU A 161 12.15 -4.96 7.68
N PRO A 162 12.26 -4.10 6.66
CA PRO A 162 13.32 -4.23 5.69
C PRO A 162 14.69 -3.83 6.29
N LEU A 163 15.77 -4.36 5.69
CA LEU A 163 17.16 -4.11 6.09
C LEU A 163 17.79 -3.13 5.10
N PHE A 164 17.70 -1.84 5.38
CA PHE A 164 18.19 -0.76 4.52
C PHE A 164 18.84 0.37 5.33
N PRO A 165 19.56 1.35 4.72
CA PRO A 165 20.34 2.34 5.46
C PRO A 165 19.53 3.34 6.30
N ASP A 166 18.27 3.60 5.97
CA ASP A 166 17.37 4.35 6.84
C ASP A 166 16.74 3.44 7.90
N ASN A 167 16.50 3.98 9.09
CA ASN A 167 15.73 3.30 10.12
C ASN A 167 14.24 3.41 9.78
N HIS A 168 13.58 2.25 9.79
CA HIS A 168 12.15 2.11 9.54
C HIS A 168 11.49 1.52 10.79
N ASP A 169 11.04 2.39 11.68
CA ASP A 169 10.45 1.98 12.95
C ASP A 169 8.93 1.84 12.81
N ILE A 170 8.39 0.67 13.11
CA ILE A 170 6.96 0.48 13.32
C ILE A 170 6.69 0.52 14.82
N ILE A 171 6.12 1.64 15.28
CA ILE A 171 5.90 1.92 16.71
C ILE A 171 4.63 1.22 17.20
N SER A 172 3.55 1.22 16.40
CA SER A 172 2.34 0.47 16.72
C SER A 172 1.51 0.14 15.49
N LEU A 173 0.84 -1.02 15.53
CA LEU A 173 -0.18 -1.44 14.59
C LEU A 173 -1.49 -1.62 15.35
N LYS A 174 -2.54 -0.89 14.96
CA LYS A 174 -3.88 -1.01 15.58
C LYS A 174 -4.89 -1.36 14.50
N LEU A 175 -5.48 -2.54 14.63
CA LEU A 175 -6.52 -3.03 13.74
C LEU A 175 -7.89 -2.85 14.39
N TYR A 176 -8.79 -2.14 13.72
CA TYR A 176 -10.15 -1.90 14.15
C TYR A 176 -11.12 -2.63 13.22
N GLN A 177 -12.10 -3.30 13.81
CA GLN A 177 -13.28 -3.77 13.08
C GLN A 177 -14.26 -2.61 12.94
N LEU A 178 -14.77 -2.41 11.74
CA LEU A 178 -15.80 -1.40 11.47
C LEU A 178 -17.17 -2.06 11.35
N THR A 179 -18.15 -1.56 12.10
CA THR A 179 -19.54 -2.00 11.96
C THR A 179 -20.19 -1.24 10.81
N VAL A 180 -20.56 -1.96 9.76
CA VAL A 180 -21.11 -1.38 8.53
C VAL A 180 -22.39 -2.11 8.15
N GLU A 181 -23.47 -1.35 8.02
CA GLU A 181 -24.75 -1.88 7.56
C GLU A 181 -24.67 -2.29 6.09
N ARG A 182 -25.20 -3.48 5.80
CA ARG A 182 -25.24 -4.07 4.46
C ARG A 182 -26.65 -4.49 4.09
N THR A 183 -26.97 -4.39 2.81
CA THR A 183 -28.17 -5.04 2.29
C THR A 183 -27.93 -6.55 2.15
N PRO A 184 -28.99 -7.40 2.16
CA PRO A 184 -28.85 -8.83 1.93
C PRO A 184 -28.12 -9.19 0.62
N GLU A 185 -28.29 -8.38 -0.41
CA GLU A 185 -27.60 -8.53 -1.70
C GLU A 185 -26.09 -8.29 -1.57
N GLU A 186 -25.68 -7.25 -0.81
CA GLU A 186 -24.28 -6.98 -0.51
C GLU A 186 -23.65 -8.13 0.30
N GLU A 187 -24.37 -8.65 1.30
CA GLU A 187 -23.89 -9.78 2.10
C GLU A 187 -23.68 -11.05 1.27
N LYS A 188 -24.59 -11.34 0.35
CA LYS A 188 -24.47 -12.50 -0.55
C LYS A 188 -23.29 -12.32 -1.51
N ARG A 189 -23.15 -11.13 -2.09
CA ARG A 189 -22.09 -10.80 -3.06
C ARG A 189 -20.69 -10.84 -2.43
N ASP A 190 -20.56 -10.43 -1.16
CA ASP A 190 -19.28 -10.35 -0.44
C ASP A 190 -18.88 -11.67 0.25
N ARG A 191 -19.74 -12.69 0.20
CA ARG A 191 -19.51 -13.99 0.87
C ARG A 191 -18.49 -14.87 0.14
N GLU A 192 -18.29 -14.67 -1.16
CA GLU A 192 -17.54 -15.57 -2.05
C GLU A 192 -16.32 -14.86 -2.69
N VAL A 193 -15.36 -14.44 -1.86
CA VAL A 193 -14.09 -13.88 -2.35
C VAL A 193 -12.96 -14.87 -2.11
N PHE A 194 -12.46 -15.47 -3.19
CA PHE A 194 -11.38 -16.48 -3.13
C PHE A 194 -10.02 -15.95 -3.60
N LEU A 195 -10.02 -14.97 -4.51
CA LEU A 195 -8.82 -14.36 -5.06
C LEU A 195 -8.89 -12.83 -4.97
N PRO A 196 -7.75 -12.15 -4.74
CA PRO A 196 -7.65 -10.71 -4.82
C PRO A 196 -7.90 -10.25 -6.27
N VAL A 197 -8.92 -9.42 -6.49
CA VAL A 197 -9.30 -8.95 -7.83
C VAL A 197 -9.85 -7.54 -7.75
N VAL A 198 -9.58 -6.75 -8.78
CA VAL A 198 -10.25 -5.47 -9.04
C VAL A 198 -11.24 -5.66 -10.18
N ASP A 199 -12.51 -5.29 -10.02
CA ASP A 199 -13.53 -5.58 -11.04
C ASP A 199 -13.33 -4.84 -12.37
N ASN A 200 -12.81 -3.62 -12.33
CA ASN A 200 -12.72 -2.75 -13.51
C ASN A 200 -11.29 -2.62 -14.07
N LEU A 201 -10.35 -3.44 -13.58
CA LEU A 201 -8.96 -3.43 -14.02
C LEU A 201 -8.59 -4.84 -14.45
N ARG A 202 -8.40 -5.04 -15.76
CA ARG A 202 -7.67 -6.21 -16.24
C ARG A 202 -6.20 -5.96 -15.94
N LEU A 203 -5.75 -6.46 -14.79
CA LEU A 203 -4.33 -6.60 -14.52
C LEU A 203 -3.75 -7.45 -15.68
N PRO A 204 -2.67 -6.98 -16.34
CA PRO A 204 -2.11 -7.63 -17.53
C PRO A 204 -1.67 -9.08 -17.27
#